data_AF-D2YIP9-F1
#
_entry.id   AF-D2YIP9-F1
#
_cell.length_a   1.000
_cell.length_b   1.000
_cell.length_c   1.000
_cell.angle_alpha   90.00
_cell.angle_beta   90.00
_cell.angle_gamma   90.00
#
_symmetry.space_group_name_H-M   'P 1'
#
loop_
_entity.id
_entity.type
_entity.pdbx_description
1 polymer ?
#
loop_
_entity_poly.entity_id
_entity_poly.type
_entity_poly.pdbx_seq_one_letter_code
_entity_poly.pdbx_strand_id
1 'polypeptide(L)'
;MSYHPDYALLTAYAEGGLDSSHGLAVAAHLEICPHCRDTVHEIEAELGELLHQEAASALSLSADSDWQTMFDAIVELPQQPATVTKMKCSAVQVNVNGKQIAIPKVLACLVKPEQQWRSYGGKVFSLPLQSEENVRMNLMYICQGVAIPEHTHKGFESTLVLHGGFTDENGHYDVGDFIQHDGKVCHSPSTPQDQDCLCLTVLTEPMLFTQGVARIFNLFGKGLYP
;
A
#
# COMPACT_ATOMS: atom_id res chain seq x y z
N MET A 1 14.07 -9.28 -3.03
CA MET A 1 13.50 -8.58 -1.88
C MET A 1 14.50 -8.65 -0.75
N SER A 2 15.00 -7.49 -0.38
CA SER A 2 15.98 -7.25 0.68
C SER A 2 15.40 -6.32 1.76
N TYR A 3 14.31 -5.60 1.46
CA TYR A 3 13.70 -4.63 2.37
C TYR A 3 12.25 -5.01 2.68
N HIS A 4 11.93 -4.96 3.98
CA HIS A 4 10.67 -5.42 4.54
C HIS A 4 10.08 -4.36 5.47
N PRO A 5 8.75 -4.34 5.65
CA PRO A 5 8.14 -3.64 6.78
C PRO A 5 8.80 -4.06 8.08
N ASP A 6 8.98 -3.13 9.01
CA ASP A 6 9.50 -3.49 10.32
C ASP A 6 8.48 -4.35 11.10
N TYR A 7 8.97 -5.00 12.15
CA TYR A 7 8.14 -5.89 12.96
C TYR A 7 6.94 -5.15 13.57
N ALA A 8 7.13 -3.90 14.00
CA ALA A 8 6.06 -3.12 14.61
C ALA A 8 4.91 -2.83 13.63
N LEU A 9 5.24 -2.54 12.36
CA LEU A 9 4.26 -2.31 11.30
C LEU A 9 3.52 -3.62 10.92
N LEU A 10 4.21 -4.76 10.92
CA LEU A 10 3.57 -6.07 10.71
C LEU A 10 2.64 -6.46 11.86
N THR A 11 3.04 -6.20 13.11
CA THR A 11 2.18 -6.41 14.28
C THR A 11 0.94 -5.52 14.22
N ALA A 12 1.12 -4.21 13.96
CA ALA A 12 0.00 -3.29 13.85
C ALA A 12 -0.96 -3.66 12.69
N TYR A 13 -0.45 -4.24 11.61
CA TYR A 13 -1.27 -4.81 10.54
C TYR A 13 -2.10 -6.01 11.04
N ALA A 14 -1.48 -6.97 11.71
CA ALA A 14 -2.14 -8.17 12.24
C ALA A 14 -3.21 -7.83 13.30
N GLU A 15 -2.97 -6.80 14.11
CA GLU A 15 -3.92 -6.28 15.10
C GLU A 15 -5.08 -5.48 14.48
N GLY A 16 -5.01 -5.16 13.18
CA GLY A 16 -5.98 -4.29 12.50
C GLY A 16 -5.91 -2.82 12.95
N GLY A 17 -4.77 -2.37 13.47
CA GLY A 17 -4.56 -1.03 14.01
C GLY A 17 -4.09 0.02 12.99
N LEU A 18 -3.80 -0.37 11.75
CA LEU A 18 -3.38 0.55 10.69
C LEU A 18 -4.57 1.23 10.01
N ASP A 19 -4.34 2.46 9.50
CA ASP A 19 -5.28 3.07 8.56
C ASP A 19 -5.36 2.29 7.25
N SER A 20 -6.41 2.54 6.48
CA SER A 20 -6.67 1.77 5.26
C SER A 20 -5.54 1.84 4.24
N SER A 21 -4.84 2.98 4.13
CA SER A 21 -3.80 3.18 3.12
C SER A 21 -2.52 2.43 3.48
N HIS A 22 -2.08 2.51 4.74
CA HIS A 22 -0.93 1.70 5.20
C HIS A 22 -1.27 0.21 5.23
N GLY A 23 -2.47 -0.16 5.67
CA GLY A 23 -2.92 -1.55 5.64
C GLY A 23 -2.91 -2.14 4.22
N LEU A 24 -3.35 -1.38 3.22
CA LEU A 24 -3.29 -1.78 1.81
C LEU A 24 -1.87 -1.92 1.28
N ALA A 25 -0.95 -1.02 1.66
CA ALA A 25 0.44 -1.09 1.24
C ALA A 25 1.15 -2.31 1.84
N VAL A 26 0.91 -2.61 3.13
CA VAL A 26 1.42 -3.83 3.78
C VAL A 26 0.80 -5.05 3.11
N ALA A 27 -0.52 -5.09 2.91
CA ALA A 27 -1.19 -6.22 2.23
C ALA A 27 -0.64 -6.46 0.82
N ALA A 28 -0.32 -5.39 0.07
CA ALA A 28 0.29 -5.49 -1.25
C ALA A 28 1.69 -6.11 -1.18
N HIS A 29 2.48 -5.77 -0.15
CA HIS A 29 3.76 -6.41 0.12
C HIS A 29 3.59 -7.89 0.50
N LEU A 30 2.63 -8.25 1.35
CA LEU A 30 2.38 -9.66 1.75
C LEU A 30 1.94 -10.56 0.59
N GLU A 31 1.30 -9.99 -0.45
CA GLU A 31 0.99 -10.73 -1.69
C GLU A 31 2.27 -11.14 -2.44
N ILE A 32 3.32 -10.32 -2.37
CA ILE A 32 4.60 -10.52 -3.07
C ILE A 32 5.61 -11.28 -2.19
N CYS A 33 5.63 -11.02 -0.88
CA CYS A 33 6.64 -11.49 0.06
C CYS A 33 6.16 -12.65 0.94
N PRO A 34 6.65 -13.89 0.73
CA PRO A 34 6.31 -15.02 1.60
C PRO A 34 6.80 -14.86 3.03
N HIS A 35 8.00 -14.31 3.21
CA HIS A 35 8.60 -14.15 4.55
C HIS A 35 7.73 -13.30 5.48
N CYS A 36 7.34 -12.10 5.06
CA CYS A 36 6.50 -11.23 5.87
C CYS A 36 5.08 -11.79 6.05
N ARG A 37 4.56 -12.54 5.06
CA ARG A 37 3.27 -13.22 5.18
C ARG A 37 3.31 -14.30 6.26
N ASP A 38 4.37 -15.08 6.32
CA ASP A 38 4.54 -16.10 7.36
C ASP A 38 4.67 -15.44 8.75
N THR A 39 5.44 -14.34 8.86
CA THR A 39 5.54 -13.56 10.10
C THR A 39 4.19 -13.00 10.56
N VAL A 40 3.39 -12.43 9.66
CA VAL A 40 2.03 -11.95 10.01
C VAL A 40 1.15 -13.10 10.45
N HIS A 41 1.20 -14.26 9.80
CA HIS A 41 0.44 -15.44 10.23
C HIS A 41 0.83 -15.95 11.62
N GLU A 42 2.11 -15.88 11.98
CA GLU A 42 2.57 -16.22 13.33
C GLU A 42 1.97 -15.24 14.36
N ILE A 43 2.02 -13.94 14.09
CA ILE A 43 1.44 -12.91 14.96
C ILE A 43 -0.09 -13.10 15.09
N GLU A 44 -0.79 -13.31 13.98
CA GLU A 44 -2.24 -13.57 13.96
C GLU A 44 -2.61 -14.82 14.77
N ALA A 45 -1.78 -15.87 14.73
CA ALA A 45 -2.01 -17.08 15.51
C ALA A 45 -1.87 -16.83 17.02
N GLU A 46 -0.87 -16.04 17.43
CA GLU A 46 -0.69 -15.63 18.83
C GLU A 46 -1.87 -14.77 19.32
N LEU A 47 -2.30 -13.78 18.52
CA LEU A 47 -3.47 -12.96 18.81
C LEU A 47 -4.76 -13.80 18.91
N GLY A 48 -4.90 -14.80 18.05
CA GLY A 48 -6.02 -15.74 18.08
C GLY A 48 -6.09 -16.56 19.36
N GLU A 49 -4.94 -17.01 19.88
CA GLU A 49 -4.85 -17.73 21.16
C GLU A 49 -5.20 -16.82 22.34
N LEU A 50 -4.72 -15.59 22.35
CA LEU A 50 -5.08 -14.59 23.37
C LEU A 50 -6.59 -14.32 23.37
N LEU A 51 -7.18 -14.09 22.20
CA LEU A 51 -8.62 -13.90 22.04
C LEU A 51 -9.41 -15.13 22.51
N HIS A 52 -8.92 -16.35 22.24
CA HIS A 52 -9.56 -17.59 22.69
C HIS A 52 -9.61 -17.68 24.21
N GLN A 53 -8.52 -17.34 24.90
CA GLN A 53 -8.44 -17.35 26.36
C GLN A 53 -9.35 -16.30 27.00
N GLU A 54 -9.42 -15.10 26.42
CA GLU A 54 -10.34 -14.04 26.86
C GLU A 54 -11.81 -14.45 26.66
N ALA A 55 -12.17 -14.98 25.49
CA ALA A 55 -13.52 -15.41 25.17
C ALA A 55 -14.00 -16.54 26.10
N ALA A 56 -13.12 -17.49 26.46
CA ALA A 56 -13.43 -18.55 27.43
C ALA A 56 -13.82 -17.98 28.82
N SER A 57 -13.30 -16.81 29.19
CA SER A 57 -13.63 -16.12 30.44
C SER A 57 -14.86 -15.21 30.34
N ALA A 58 -15.14 -14.67 29.15
CA ALA A 58 -16.23 -13.74 28.89
C ALA A 58 -17.58 -14.42 28.55
N LEU A 59 -17.56 -15.72 28.22
CA LEU A 59 -18.75 -16.55 27.99
C LEU A 59 -19.49 -16.91 29.30
N SER A 60 -19.87 -15.89 30.07
CA SER A 60 -21.12 -15.92 30.81
C SER A 60 -22.23 -15.74 29.78
N LEU A 61 -22.78 -16.86 29.28
CA LEU A 61 -23.86 -16.93 28.29
C LEU A 61 -25.00 -15.94 28.60
N SER A 62 -24.91 -14.70 28.10
CA SER A 62 -26.02 -13.77 28.09
C SER A 62 -26.92 -14.14 26.92
N ALA A 63 -27.98 -14.87 27.28
CA ALA A 63 -29.22 -15.12 26.54
C ALA A 63 -29.13 -15.87 25.19
N ASP A 64 -29.71 -17.08 25.19
CA ASP A 64 -30.03 -17.87 23.99
C ASP A 64 -30.80 -17.09 22.90
N SER A 65 -31.40 -15.94 23.22
CA SER A 65 -32.16 -15.11 22.29
C SER A 65 -31.32 -14.49 21.17
N ASP A 66 -30.07 -14.13 21.44
CA ASP A 66 -29.24 -13.39 20.48
C ASP A 66 -28.69 -14.34 19.41
N TRP A 67 -28.30 -15.55 19.83
CA TRP A 67 -27.91 -16.64 18.93
C TRP A 67 -29.09 -17.12 18.08
N GLN A 68 -30.28 -17.26 18.66
CA GLN A 68 -31.48 -17.63 17.91
C GLN A 68 -31.84 -16.55 16.87
N THR A 69 -31.77 -15.27 17.25
CA THR A 69 -32.03 -14.16 16.33
C THR A 69 -31.02 -14.12 15.18
N MET A 70 -29.72 -14.31 15.47
CA MET A 70 -28.70 -14.41 14.43
C MET A 70 -28.94 -15.61 13.51
N PHE A 71 -29.29 -16.77 14.07
CA PHE A 71 -29.59 -17.97 13.31
C PHE A 71 -30.80 -17.77 12.40
N ASP A 72 -31.91 -17.24 12.93
CA ASP A 72 -33.14 -16.95 12.19
C ASP A 72 -32.85 -15.96 11.04
N ALA A 73 -32.08 -14.90 11.31
CA ALA A 73 -31.65 -13.96 10.28
C ALA A 73 -30.83 -14.63 9.16
N ILE A 74 -29.94 -15.58 9.48
CA ILE A 74 -29.14 -16.32 8.49
C ILE A 74 -30.04 -17.23 7.63
N VAL A 75 -30.99 -17.94 8.22
CA VAL A 75 -31.85 -18.88 7.48
C VAL A 75 -32.94 -18.19 6.66
N GLU A 76 -33.36 -16.98 7.05
CA GLU A 76 -34.28 -16.14 6.29
C GLU A 76 -33.62 -15.43 5.09
N LEU A 77 -32.28 -15.42 5.01
CA LEU A 77 -31.59 -14.87 3.85
C LEU A 77 -32.04 -15.57 2.56
N PRO A 78 -32.34 -14.82 1.49
CA PRO A 78 -32.69 -15.41 0.21
C PRO A 78 -31.60 -16.38 -0.24
N GLN A 79 -31.94 -17.65 -0.42
CA GLN A 79 -31.00 -18.64 -0.90
C GLN A 79 -30.68 -18.37 -2.37
N GLN A 80 -29.58 -17.66 -2.60
CA GLN A 80 -29.04 -17.48 -3.93
C GLN A 80 -28.54 -18.84 -4.42
N PRO A 81 -28.95 -19.31 -5.62
CA PRO A 81 -28.43 -20.57 -6.15
C PRO A 81 -26.89 -20.49 -6.13
N ALA A 82 -26.25 -21.56 -5.67
CA ALA A 82 -24.79 -21.66 -5.52
C ALA A 82 -24.10 -21.67 -6.90
N THR A 83 -24.19 -20.58 -7.65
CA THR A 83 -23.21 -20.24 -8.66
C THR A 83 -22.01 -19.74 -7.88
N VAL A 84 -21.09 -20.67 -7.57
CA VAL A 84 -19.73 -20.33 -7.15
C VAL A 84 -19.08 -19.63 -8.32
N THR A 85 -19.40 -18.35 -8.49
CA THR A 85 -18.67 -17.46 -9.34
C THR A 85 -17.39 -17.25 -8.58
N LYS A 86 -16.37 -18.10 -8.84
CA LYS A 86 -15.02 -17.81 -8.37
C LYS A 86 -14.77 -16.37 -8.76
N MET A 87 -14.67 -15.46 -7.78
CA MET A 87 -14.24 -14.10 -8.06
C MET A 87 -12.93 -14.25 -8.81
N LYS A 88 -12.97 -13.97 -10.11
CA LYS A 88 -11.76 -13.94 -10.91
C LYS A 88 -11.03 -12.70 -10.42
N CYS A 89 -10.20 -12.86 -9.39
CA CYS A 89 -9.11 -11.92 -9.14
C CYS A 89 -8.09 -12.13 -10.27
N SER A 90 -8.46 -11.69 -11.48
CA SER A 90 -7.52 -11.60 -12.59
C SER A 90 -6.43 -10.61 -12.19
N ALA A 91 -5.20 -10.89 -12.62
CA ALA A 91 -4.12 -9.93 -12.48
C ALA A 91 -4.58 -8.58 -13.00
N VAL A 92 -4.54 -7.56 -12.15
CA VAL A 92 -4.86 -6.19 -12.57
C VAL A 92 -3.63 -5.59 -13.20
N GLN A 93 -3.84 -4.91 -14.32
CA GLN A 93 -2.78 -4.27 -15.08
C GLN A 93 -3.08 -2.78 -15.19
N VAL A 94 -2.06 -1.98 -14.96
CA VAL A 94 -2.09 -0.54 -15.21
C VAL A 94 -1.38 -0.24 -16.52
N ASN A 95 -1.93 0.70 -17.27
CA ASN A 95 -1.33 1.20 -18.50
C ASN A 95 -0.73 2.58 -18.22
N VAL A 96 0.58 2.71 -18.35
CA VAL A 96 1.31 3.97 -18.13
C VAL A 96 2.44 4.12 -19.14
N ASN A 97 2.53 5.27 -19.80
CA ASN A 97 3.55 5.58 -20.80
C ASN A 97 3.75 4.48 -21.87
N GLY A 98 2.66 3.88 -22.35
CA GLY A 98 2.69 2.81 -23.36
C GLY A 98 3.09 1.43 -22.83
N LYS A 99 3.33 1.28 -21.52
CA LYS A 99 3.62 0.00 -20.87
C LYS A 99 2.40 -0.51 -20.10
N GLN A 100 2.26 -1.83 -20.08
CA GLN A 100 1.25 -2.55 -19.31
C GLN A 100 1.95 -3.31 -18.19
N ILE A 101 1.67 -2.91 -16.94
CA ILE A 101 2.38 -3.42 -15.76
C ILE A 101 1.37 -4.10 -14.84
N ALA A 102 1.66 -5.32 -14.41
CA ALA A 102 0.84 -6.04 -13.44
C ALA A 102 1.06 -5.48 -12.03
N ILE A 103 -0.02 -5.36 -11.27
CA ILE A 103 0.00 -4.91 -9.87
C ILE A 103 -0.67 -5.95 -8.94
N PRO A 104 -0.35 -5.93 -7.64
CA PRO A 104 -1.00 -6.79 -6.65
C PRO A 104 -2.52 -6.70 -6.70
N LYS A 105 -3.19 -7.83 -6.53
CA LYS A 105 -4.66 -7.96 -6.57
C LYS A 105 -5.33 -7.12 -5.50
N VAL A 106 -4.68 -6.90 -4.37
CA VAL A 106 -5.25 -6.05 -3.32
C VAL A 106 -5.49 -4.60 -3.79
N LEU A 107 -4.71 -4.12 -4.77
CA LEU A 107 -4.86 -2.79 -5.34
C LEU A 107 -5.92 -2.72 -6.46
N ALA A 108 -6.45 -3.87 -6.88
CA ALA A 108 -7.40 -4.00 -7.99
C ALA A 108 -8.65 -3.15 -7.85
N CYS A 109 -9.19 -3.06 -6.62
CA CYS A 109 -10.42 -2.33 -6.36
C CYS A 109 -10.23 -0.80 -6.37
N LEU A 110 -8.98 -0.33 -6.28
CA LEU A 110 -8.65 1.09 -6.17
C LEU A 110 -8.31 1.71 -7.52
N VAL A 111 -7.82 0.88 -8.44
CA VAL A 111 -7.49 1.29 -9.81
C VAL A 111 -8.73 1.22 -10.68
N LYS A 112 -9.26 2.37 -11.06
CA LYS A 112 -10.41 2.49 -11.97
C LYS A 112 -9.92 2.77 -13.40
N PRO A 113 -10.54 2.16 -14.44
CA PRO A 113 -10.15 2.38 -15.83
C PRO A 113 -10.20 3.83 -16.30
N GLU A 114 -11.03 4.66 -15.64
CA GLU A 114 -11.26 6.06 -15.96
C GLU A 114 -10.19 7.01 -15.39
N GLN A 115 -9.35 6.55 -14.44
CA GLN A 115 -8.36 7.40 -13.81
C GLN A 115 -7.27 7.81 -14.80
N GLN A 116 -6.87 9.08 -14.70
CA GLN A 116 -5.84 9.64 -15.56
C GLN A 116 -4.53 9.81 -14.80
N TRP A 117 -3.45 9.36 -15.42
CA TRP A 117 -2.09 9.63 -14.95
C TRP A 117 -1.78 11.11 -15.12
N ARG A 118 -1.34 11.74 -14.04
CA ARG A 118 -0.73 13.07 -14.09
C ARG A 118 0.70 12.92 -14.58
N SER A 119 1.12 13.70 -15.57
CA SER A 119 2.48 13.65 -16.11
C SER A 119 3.28 14.87 -15.69
N TYR A 120 4.50 14.62 -15.20
CA TYR A 120 5.47 15.62 -14.79
C TYR A 120 6.66 15.55 -15.74
N GLY A 121 6.75 16.54 -16.63
CA GLY A 121 7.82 16.63 -17.62
C GLY A 121 7.90 15.45 -18.59
N GLY A 122 6.82 14.66 -18.75
CA GLY A 122 6.79 13.47 -19.62
C GLY A 122 7.66 12.30 -19.15
N LYS A 123 8.20 12.37 -17.93
CA LYS A 123 9.18 11.38 -17.41
C LYS A 123 8.78 10.76 -16.07
N VAL A 124 7.97 11.47 -15.28
CA VAL A 124 7.40 10.96 -14.04
C VAL A 124 5.89 11.06 -14.15
N PHE A 125 5.18 10.04 -13.68
CA PHE A 125 3.74 9.97 -13.74
C PHE A 125 3.18 9.56 -12.39
N SER A 126 2.07 10.17 -11.96
CA SER A 126 1.36 9.76 -10.75
C SER A 126 -0.10 9.42 -11.04
N LEU A 127 -0.58 8.36 -10.40
CA LEU A 127 -1.98 7.99 -10.36
C LEU A 127 -2.45 8.03 -8.90
N PRO A 128 -3.21 9.06 -8.49
CA PRO A 128 -3.73 9.12 -7.13
C PRO A 128 -4.75 8.00 -6.92
N LEU A 129 -4.56 7.23 -5.86
CA LEU A 129 -5.50 6.23 -5.41
C LEU A 129 -6.43 6.82 -4.35
N GLN A 130 -7.58 6.19 -4.14
CA GLN A 130 -8.49 6.60 -3.07
C GLN A 130 -7.82 6.36 -1.71
N SER A 131 -7.79 7.40 -0.87
CA SER A 131 -7.17 7.39 0.45
C SER A 131 -7.95 8.27 1.43
N GLU A 132 -7.59 8.23 2.71
CA GLU A 132 -8.21 9.01 3.79
C GLU A 132 -7.73 10.47 3.79
N GLU A 133 -8.37 11.37 4.55
CA GLU A 133 -8.11 12.82 4.48
C GLU A 133 -6.65 13.23 4.78
N ASN A 134 -5.97 12.49 5.66
CA ASN A 134 -4.61 12.81 6.12
C ASN A 134 -3.54 11.85 5.60
N VAL A 135 -3.89 10.98 4.64
CA VAL A 135 -2.93 10.04 4.03
C VAL A 135 -3.14 10.07 2.53
N ARG A 136 -2.05 10.13 1.77
CA ARG A 136 -2.08 10.15 0.32
C ARG A 136 -1.44 8.90 -0.23
N MET A 137 -2.21 8.16 -1.02
CA MET A 137 -1.73 6.98 -1.69
C MET A 137 -1.65 7.20 -3.20
N ASN A 138 -0.53 6.85 -3.81
CA ASN A 138 -0.33 7.06 -5.24
C ASN A 138 0.42 5.86 -5.85
N LEU A 139 0.11 5.54 -7.10
CA LEU A 139 1.06 4.83 -7.94
C LEU A 139 1.96 5.86 -8.61
N MET A 140 3.27 5.70 -8.48
CA MET A 140 4.25 6.57 -9.11
C MET A 140 5.08 5.77 -10.10
N TYR A 141 5.07 6.22 -11.35
CA TYR A 141 5.84 5.62 -12.43
C TYR A 141 6.95 6.58 -12.87
N ILE A 142 8.18 6.11 -12.85
CA ILE A 142 9.39 6.88 -13.13
C ILE A 142 10.08 6.21 -14.32
N CYS A 143 10.21 6.93 -15.44
CA CYS A 143 10.94 6.42 -16.61
C CYS A 143 12.40 6.12 -16.27
N GLN A 144 13.05 5.26 -17.06
CA GLN A 144 14.48 5.00 -16.98
C GLN A 144 15.35 6.27 -17.10
N GLY A 145 16.48 6.30 -16.39
CA GLY A 145 17.45 7.40 -16.42
C GLY A 145 16.93 8.72 -15.86
N VAL A 146 15.95 8.67 -14.95
CA VAL A 146 15.33 9.85 -14.32
C VAL A 146 15.80 9.93 -12.88
N ALA A 147 16.25 11.12 -12.46
CA ALA A 147 16.49 11.46 -11.07
C ALA A 147 15.40 12.40 -10.57
N ILE A 148 14.77 12.04 -9.45
CA ILE A 148 13.84 12.90 -8.73
C ILE A 148 14.67 13.89 -7.90
N PRO A 149 14.40 15.20 -7.98
CA PRO A 149 15.13 16.19 -7.19
C PRO A 149 15.08 15.89 -5.69
N GLU A 150 16.16 16.22 -5.00
CA GLU A 150 16.26 15.98 -3.55
C GLU A 150 15.08 16.60 -2.81
N HIS A 151 14.47 15.79 -1.94
CA HIS A 151 13.33 16.16 -1.14
C HIS A 151 13.35 15.46 0.20
N THR A 152 12.54 15.98 1.11
CA THR A 152 12.27 15.40 2.42
C THR A 152 10.77 15.35 2.65
N HIS A 153 10.35 14.61 3.67
CA HIS A 153 8.96 14.46 4.07
C HIS A 153 8.75 15.14 5.42
N LYS A 154 7.53 15.58 5.74
CA LYS A 154 7.21 16.09 7.09
C LYS A 154 6.70 15.01 8.04
N GLY A 155 6.29 13.88 7.48
CA GLY A 155 5.80 12.71 8.20
C GLY A 155 6.46 11.45 7.66
N PHE A 156 5.68 10.38 7.54
CA PHE A 156 6.17 9.12 7.01
C PHE A 156 5.89 9.01 5.51
N GLU A 157 6.87 8.48 4.79
CA GLU A 157 6.72 7.98 3.44
C GLU A 157 6.97 6.48 3.45
N SER A 158 5.99 5.70 3.01
CA SER A 158 6.15 4.27 2.74
C SER A 158 6.15 4.04 1.24
N THR A 159 7.14 3.30 0.73
CA THR A 159 7.32 3.01 -0.70
C THR A 159 7.43 1.51 -0.91
N LEU A 160 6.58 0.95 -1.77
CA LEU A 160 6.64 -0.44 -2.21
C LEU A 160 6.93 -0.48 -3.71
N VAL A 161 8.04 -1.11 -4.11
CA VAL A 161 8.38 -1.28 -5.54
C VAL A 161 7.52 -2.39 -6.15
N LEU A 162 6.80 -2.07 -7.23
CA LEU A 162 5.90 -2.98 -7.94
C LEU A 162 6.46 -3.43 -9.31
N HIS A 163 7.32 -2.64 -9.92
CA HIS A 163 7.99 -2.95 -11.19
C HIS A 163 9.34 -2.27 -11.28
N GLY A 164 10.32 -2.98 -11.85
CA GLY A 164 11.69 -2.51 -12.00
C GLY A 164 12.34 -2.19 -10.67
N GLY A 165 13.00 -1.03 -10.58
CA GLY A 165 13.72 -0.63 -9.39
C GLY A 165 14.28 0.79 -9.46
N PHE A 166 14.73 1.29 -8.31
CA PHE A 166 15.39 2.59 -8.19
C PHE A 166 16.52 2.52 -7.16
N THR A 167 17.36 3.55 -7.14
CA THR A 167 18.46 3.72 -6.19
C THR A 167 18.39 5.10 -5.58
N ASP A 168 18.69 5.20 -4.29
CA ASP A 168 18.88 6.45 -3.56
C ASP A 168 20.20 6.41 -2.76
N GLU A 169 20.37 7.32 -1.81
CA GLU A 169 21.53 7.41 -0.92
C GLU A 169 21.67 6.23 0.05
N ASN A 170 20.59 5.53 0.34
CA ASN A 170 20.49 4.46 1.33
C ASN A 170 20.61 3.06 0.70
N GLY A 171 20.31 2.91 -0.58
CA GLY A 171 20.45 1.62 -1.24
C GLY A 171 19.84 1.52 -2.63
N HIS A 172 19.73 0.27 -3.07
CA HIS A 172 19.09 -0.13 -4.31
C HIS A 172 17.86 -0.97 -3.97
N TYR A 173 16.74 -0.70 -4.64
CA TYR A 173 15.45 -1.29 -4.33
C TYR A 173 14.82 -1.88 -5.58
N ASP A 174 14.43 -3.14 -5.47
CA ASP A 174 13.84 -3.96 -6.52
C ASP A 174 12.40 -4.31 -6.20
N VAL A 175 11.69 -4.90 -7.18
CA VAL A 175 10.32 -5.39 -7.01
C VAL A 175 10.12 -6.16 -5.70
N GLY A 176 9.11 -5.71 -4.95
CA GLY A 176 8.69 -6.25 -3.66
C GLY A 176 9.37 -5.59 -2.45
N ASP A 177 10.43 -4.81 -2.64
CA ASP A 177 11.06 -4.07 -1.54
C ASP A 177 10.12 -3.01 -0.98
N PHE A 178 9.98 -3.03 0.35
CA PHE A 178 9.18 -2.08 1.12
C PHE A 178 10.09 -1.22 1.98
N ILE A 179 9.98 0.09 1.83
CA ILE A 179 10.85 1.08 2.47
C ILE A 179 9.95 2.04 3.23
N GLN A 180 10.36 2.41 4.44
CA GLN A 180 9.69 3.47 5.19
C GLN A 180 10.72 4.50 5.65
N HIS A 181 10.46 5.76 5.31
CA HIS A 181 11.29 6.89 5.68
C HIS A 181 10.49 7.89 6.52
N ASP A 182 11.17 8.49 7.50
CA ASP A 182 10.64 9.60 8.29
C ASP A 182 11.13 10.94 7.73
N GLY A 183 10.61 12.03 8.29
CA GLY A 183 10.94 13.38 7.84
C GLY A 183 12.38 13.85 8.12
N LYS A 184 13.28 12.98 8.58
CA LYS A 184 14.71 13.30 8.74
C LYS A 184 15.52 12.87 7.53
N VAL A 185 14.94 12.06 6.65
CA VAL A 185 15.61 11.59 5.44
C VAL A 185 15.44 12.64 4.34
N CYS A 186 16.56 13.05 3.76
CA CYS A 186 16.62 13.77 2.49
C CYS A 186 17.17 12.79 1.46
N HIS A 187 16.45 12.60 0.36
CA HIS A 187 16.86 11.63 -0.66
C HIS A 187 16.58 12.10 -2.09
N SER A 188 17.31 11.54 -3.05
CA SER A 188 17.17 11.78 -4.48
C SER A 188 17.03 10.45 -5.25
N PRO A 189 15.83 9.85 -5.27
CA PRO A 189 15.58 8.61 -5.97
C PRO A 189 15.90 8.72 -7.46
N SER A 190 16.58 7.71 -8.01
CA SER A 190 16.94 7.67 -9.42
C SER A 190 16.75 6.28 -10.02
N THR A 191 16.26 6.23 -11.25
CA THR A 191 16.14 4.99 -12.02
C THR A 191 17.39 4.75 -12.87
N PRO A 192 17.81 3.49 -13.05
CA PRO A 192 18.91 3.14 -13.96
C PRO A 192 18.56 3.45 -15.42
N GLN A 193 19.57 3.47 -16.31
CA GLN A 193 19.41 3.92 -17.70
C GLN A 193 18.57 2.98 -18.57
N ASP A 194 18.39 1.73 -18.16
CA ASP A 194 17.79 0.64 -18.91
C ASP A 194 16.50 0.08 -18.28
N GLN A 195 16.07 0.62 -17.14
CA GLN A 195 14.89 0.14 -16.43
C GLN A 195 14.12 1.30 -15.77
N ASP A 196 12.81 1.24 -15.90
CA ASP A 196 11.80 2.11 -15.27
C ASP A 196 11.37 1.57 -13.91
N CYS A 197 10.71 2.40 -13.12
CA CYS A 197 10.19 2.01 -11.80
C CYS A 197 8.70 2.31 -11.70
N LEU A 198 7.91 1.36 -11.21
CA LEU A 198 6.58 1.61 -10.66
C LEU A 198 6.62 1.32 -9.17
N CYS A 199 6.21 2.27 -8.35
CA CYS A 199 6.05 2.08 -6.91
C CYS A 199 4.67 2.52 -6.44
N LEU A 200 4.20 1.89 -5.37
CA LEU A 200 3.11 2.39 -4.54
C LEU A 200 3.73 3.25 -3.44
N THR A 201 3.28 4.50 -3.31
CA THR A 201 3.68 5.38 -2.22
C THR A 201 2.50 5.72 -1.33
N VAL A 202 2.75 5.75 -0.02
CA VAL A 202 1.82 6.19 1.02
C VAL A 202 2.50 7.27 1.84
N LEU A 203 1.94 8.49 1.80
CA LEU A 203 2.49 9.66 2.46
C LEU A 203 1.51 10.20 3.50
N THR A 204 1.95 10.39 4.74
CA THR A 204 1.13 11.07 5.76
C THR A 204 1.18 12.59 5.61
N GLU A 205 2.25 13.11 5.01
CA GLU A 205 2.46 14.54 4.78
C GLU A 205 3.10 14.77 3.41
N PRO A 206 2.86 15.93 2.76
CA PRO A 206 3.45 16.22 1.46
C PRO A 206 4.98 16.25 1.48
N MET A 207 5.59 15.85 0.37
CA MET A 207 7.02 16.05 0.13
C MET A 207 7.39 17.53 -0.01
N LEU A 208 8.61 17.87 0.39
CA LEU A 208 9.20 19.20 0.28
C LEU A 208 10.56 19.11 -0.40
N PHE A 209 10.69 19.74 -1.56
CA PHE A 209 11.96 19.84 -2.25
C PHE A 209 12.94 20.71 -1.46
N THR A 210 14.15 20.19 -1.24
CA THR A 210 15.18 20.84 -0.41
C THR A 210 16.17 21.65 -1.23
N GLN A 211 16.35 21.34 -2.52
CA GLN A 211 17.40 21.92 -3.34
C GLN A 211 16.94 22.62 -4.63
N GLY A 212 17.74 23.61 -5.04
CA GLY A 212 17.68 24.26 -6.36
C GLY A 212 16.38 24.99 -6.69
N VAL A 213 16.12 25.11 -8.00
CA VAL A 213 14.89 25.72 -8.54
C VAL A 213 13.64 24.90 -8.20
N ALA A 214 13.80 23.62 -7.85
CA ALA A 214 12.68 22.74 -7.47
C ALA A 214 11.95 23.24 -6.21
N ARG A 215 12.62 24.00 -5.33
CA ARG A 215 11.99 24.64 -4.17
C ARG A 215 10.84 25.59 -4.53
N ILE A 216 10.83 26.15 -5.74
CA ILE A 216 9.73 27.00 -6.23
C ILE A 216 8.42 26.20 -6.28
N PHE A 217 8.46 24.89 -6.55
CA PHE A 217 7.28 24.04 -6.59
C PHE A 217 6.64 23.85 -5.20
N ASN A 218 7.39 24.05 -4.10
CA ASN A 218 6.83 24.01 -2.74
C ASN A 218 5.76 25.11 -2.52
N LEU A 219 5.85 26.24 -3.24
CA LEU A 219 4.86 27.33 -3.17
C LEU A 219 3.52 26.96 -3.81
N PHE A 220 3.53 25.97 -4.70
CA PHE A 220 2.35 25.44 -5.38
C PHE A 220 1.94 24.05 -4.84
N GLY A 221 2.62 23.56 -3.80
CA GLY A 221 2.66 22.14 -3.40
C GLY A 221 1.40 21.56 -2.73
N LYS A 222 0.34 22.34 -2.49
CA LYS A 222 -0.92 21.76 -2.00
C LYS A 222 -1.67 21.06 -3.14
N GLY A 223 -1.33 19.79 -3.40
CA GLY A 223 -2.08 18.86 -4.25
C GLY A 223 -1.58 18.67 -5.69
N LEU A 224 -0.45 19.29 -6.05
CA LEU A 224 0.15 19.21 -7.40
C LEU A 224 1.07 18.00 -7.60
N TYR A 225 1.77 17.59 -6.54
CA TYR A 225 2.62 16.41 -6.47
C TYR A 225 2.12 15.56 -5.29
N PRO A 226 2.31 14.22 -5.33
CA PRO A 226 1.92 13.32 -4.24
C PRO A 226 2.29 13.87 -2.87
#